data_AF-A0A5A9GCA7-F1
#
_entry.id   AF-A0A5A9GCA7-F1
#
_cell.length_a   1.000
_cell.length_b   1.000
_cell.length_c   1.000
_cell.angle_alpha   90.00
_cell.angle_beta   90.00
_cell.angle_gamma   90.00
#
_symmetry.space_group_name_H-M   'P 1'
#
loop_
_entity.id
_entity.type
_entity.pdbx_description
1 polymer ?
#
loop_
_entity_poly.entity_id
_entity_poly.type
_entity_poly.pdbx_seq_one_letter_code
_entity_poly.pdbx_strand_id
1 'polypeptide(L)'
;MSTGIANRTGSHVTGGTSPLAALIGPAILPDRFSPALPMNMVRILLGLFYAPHVYQKLAGIDTSLGFFAKAGLEPAPFFLGLAILCESLALVMLVCGFFTRWAALLSAGCMVVAAYAIFATKGVNWYWAKGGVEYLVLWGLLSLAVSADAWRRSPR
;
A
#
# COMPACT_ATOMS: atom_id res chain seq x y z
N MET A 1 52.63 -19.32 -37.26
CA MET A 1 52.46 -19.74 -35.85
C MET A 1 51.02 -19.47 -35.45
N SER A 2 50.27 -20.55 -35.25
CA SER A 2 48.85 -20.56 -34.90
C SER A 2 48.73 -20.73 -33.39
N THR A 3 48.01 -19.84 -32.73
CA THR A 3 47.51 -19.94 -31.35
C THR A 3 46.47 -18.85 -31.19
N GLY A 4 45.20 -19.07 -30.86
CA GLY A 4 44.43 -20.24 -30.51
C GLY A 4 43.08 -19.65 -30.08
N ILE A 5 42.00 -20.01 -30.79
CA ILE A 5 40.64 -19.61 -30.47
C ILE A 5 40.27 -20.26 -29.13
N ALA A 6 40.24 -19.47 -28.05
CA ALA A 6 39.71 -19.91 -26.77
C ALA A 6 38.18 -19.76 -26.80
N ASN A 7 37.54 -20.89 -27.08
CA ASN A 7 36.13 -21.19 -26.97
C ASN A 7 35.56 -20.76 -25.59
N ARG A 8 34.84 -19.63 -25.53
CA ARG A 8 34.01 -19.27 -24.36
C ARG A 8 32.65 -19.97 -24.46
N THR A 9 32.62 -21.29 -24.28
CA THR A 9 31.40 -21.98 -23.86
C THR A 9 31.26 -21.84 -22.35
N GLY A 10 30.93 -20.63 -21.90
CA GLY A 10 30.30 -20.40 -20.60
C GLY A 10 28.81 -20.47 -20.82
N SER A 11 28.18 -21.55 -20.37
CA SER A 11 26.74 -21.69 -20.32
C SER A 11 26.14 -20.47 -19.60
N HIS A 12 25.42 -19.64 -20.36
CA HIS A 12 24.49 -18.69 -19.80
C HIS A 12 23.41 -19.52 -19.10
N VAL A 13 23.62 -19.82 -17.81
CA VAL A 13 22.52 -20.24 -16.95
C VAL A 13 21.67 -18.98 -16.79
N THR A 14 20.76 -18.76 -17.74
CA THR A 14 19.61 -17.90 -17.54
C THR A 14 18.80 -18.57 -16.44
N GLY A 15 19.17 -18.31 -15.18
CA GLY A 15 18.32 -18.60 -14.03
C GLY A 15 17.08 -17.73 -14.17
N GLY A 16 16.13 -18.18 -15.00
CA GLY A 16 14.88 -17.50 -15.22
C GLY A 16 14.16 -17.46 -13.87
N THR A 17 14.15 -16.29 -13.24
CA THR A 17 13.26 -16.04 -12.12
C THR A 17 11.85 -16.41 -12.59
N SER A 18 11.18 -17.29 -11.84
CA SER A 18 9.85 -17.75 -12.25
C SER A 18 8.94 -16.54 -12.46
N PRO A 19 8.03 -16.55 -13.47
CA PRO A 19 7.13 -15.43 -13.72
C PRO A 19 6.30 -15.08 -12.48
N LEU A 20 6.01 -16.08 -11.64
CA LEU A 20 5.38 -15.90 -10.33
C LEU A 20 6.26 -15.14 -9.34
N ALA A 21 7.56 -15.47 -9.24
CA ALA A 21 8.49 -14.74 -8.38
C ALA A 21 8.66 -13.28 -8.84
N ALA A 22 8.70 -13.04 -10.15
CA ALA A 22 8.76 -11.70 -10.72
C ALA A 22 7.50 -10.88 -10.43
N LEU A 23 6.32 -11.51 -10.50
CA LEU A 23 5.03 -10.88 -10.19
C LEU A 23 4.90 -10.54 -8.70
N ILE A 24 5.15 -11.51 -7.82
CA ILE A 24 5.04 -11.34 -6.36
C ILE A 24 6.04 -10.29 -5.88
N GLY A 25 7.27 -10.32 -6.42
CA GLY A 25 8.36 -9.46 -5.98
C GLY A 25 8.99 -9.91 -4.66
N PRO A 26 9.95 -9.13 -4.14
CA PRO A 26 10.59 -9.48 -2.89
C PRO A 26 9.59 -9.30 -1.73
N ALA A 27 9.56 -10.29 -0.84
CA ALA A 27 8.76 -10.21 0.39
C ALA A 27 9.19 -9.03 1.28
N ILE A 28 10.47 -8.67 1.22
CA ILE A 28 11.07 -7.57 1.96
C ILE A 28 11.74 -6.63 0.96
N LEU A 29 11.39 -5.34 0.99
CA LEU A 29 12.02 -4.36 0.12
C LEU A 29 13.51 -4.19 0.48
N PRO A 30 14.44 -4.19 -0.50
CA PRO A 30 15.83 -3.87 -0.24
C PRO A 30 15.96 -2.44 0.29
N ASP A 31 16.94 -2.22 1.18
CA ASP A 31 17.24 -0.91 1.77
C ASP A 31 16.02 -0.18 2.37
N ARG A 32 15.03 -0.93 2.88
CA ARG A 32 13.70 -0.39 3.25
C ARG A 32 13.72 0.78 4.24
N PHE A 33 14.76 0.90 5.06
CA PHE A 33 14.91 1.99 6.02
C PHE A 33 16.01 3.00 5.65
N SER A 34 16.62 2.87 4.47
CA SER A 34 17.63 3.82 4.02
C SER A 34 16.99 5.20 3.79
N PRO A 35 17.46 6.26 4.48
CA PRO A 35 16.95 7.62 4.29
C PRO A 35 17.42 8.22 2.96
N ALA A 36 18.42 7.62 2.30
CA ALA A 36 18.88 8.05 0.98
C ALA A 36 17.85 7.78 -0.14
N LEU A 37 16.81 7.00 0.15
CA LEU A 37 15.72 6.68 -0.78
C LEU A 37 14.44 7.40 -0.33
N PRO A 38 14.08 8.57 -0.91
CA PRO A 38 12.97 9.39 -0.42
C PRO A 38 11.63 8.66 -0.36
N MET A 39 11.37 7.72 -1.28
CA MET A 39 10.12 6.95 -1.25
C MET A 39 10.01 6.04 -0.03
N ASN A 40 11.12 5.67 0.62
CA ASN A 40 11.05 4.95 1.89
C ASN A 40 10.44 5.83 2.98
N MET A 41 10.78 7.11 3.00
CA MET A 41 10.20 8.08 3.95
C MET A 41 8.71 8.24 3.69
N VAL A 42 8.31 8.43 2.42
CA VAL A 42 6.90 8.51 2.02
C VAL A 42 6.15 7.25 2.46
N ARG A 43 6.66 6.07 2.09
CA ARG A 43 6.10 4.76 2.47
C ARG A 43 5.89 4.63 3.98
N ILE A 44 6.91 4.96 4.78
CA ILE A 44 6.84 4.86 6.26
C ILE A 44 5.81 5.85 6.81
N LEU A 45 5.81 7.11 6.34
CA LEU A 45 4.85 8.11 6.79
C LEU A 45 3.43 7.69 6.45
N LEU A 46 3.15 7.25 5.22
CA LEU A 46 1.83 6.73 4.83
C LEU A 46 1.38 5.56 5.71
N GLY A 47 2.28 4.65 6.06
CA GLY A 47 1.99 3.56 7.00
C GLY A 47 1.65 4.06 8.40
N LEU A 48 2.44 5.02 8.93
CA LEU A 48 2.20 5.62 10.25
C LEU A 48 0.89 6.41 10.31
N PHE A 49 0.43 7.01 9.21
CA PHE A 49 -0.85 7.70 9.17
C PHE A 49 -2.03 6.78 9.47
N TYR A 50 -1.93 5.46 9.28
CA TYR A 50 -2.99 4.52 9.69
C TYR A 50 -3.08 4.33 11.21
N ALA A 51 -2.04 4.63 12.00
CA ALA A 51 -2.02 4.39 13.44
C ALA A 51 -3.18 5.08 14.19
N PRO A 52 -3.39 6.41 14.04
CA PRO A 52 -4.53 7.05 14.67
C PRO A 52 -5.88 6.53 14.14
N HIS A 53 -5.96 6.10 12.88
CA HIS A 53 -7.20 5.60 12.28
C HIS A 53 -7.62 4.25 12.84
N VAL A 54 -6.67 3.33 13.02
CA VAL A 54 -6.90 2.04 13.68
C VAL A 54 -7.26 2.27 15.14
N TYR A 55 -6.50 3.11 15.85
CA TYR A 55 -6.75 3.42 17.25
C TYR A 55 -8.15 3.99 17.47
N GLN A 56 -8.57 4.98 16.67
CA GLN A 56 -9.90 5.59 16.78
C GLN A 56 -11.03 4.59 16.52
N LYS A 57 -10.86 3.64 15.59
CA LYS A 57 -11.86 2.59 15.34
C LYS A 57 -11.99 1.61 16.49
N LEU A 58 -10.86 1.22 17.09
CA LEU A 58 -10.83 0.29 18.22
C LEU A 58 -11.34 0.94 19.52
N ALA A 59 -11.01 2.21 19.75
CA ALA A 59 -11.47 2.96 20.92
C ALA A 59 -12.94 3.41 20.79
N GLY A 60 -13.44 3.59 19.57
CA GLY A 60 -14.77 4.12 19.27
C GLY A 60 -15.58 3.20 18.36
N ILE A 61 -15.75 1.93 18.74
CA ILE A 61 -16.45 0.92 17.94
C ILE A 61 -17.88 1.37 17.60
N ASP A 62 -18.67 1.81 18.59
CA ASP A 62 -20.07 2.20 18.36
C ASP A 62 -20.21 3.39 17.40
N THR A 63 -19.31 4.37 17.53
CA THR A 63 -19.26 5.53 16.63
C THR A 63 -18.91 5.08 15.20
N SER A 64 -17.96 4.15 15.08
CA SER A 64 -17.54 3.61 13.79
C SER A 64 -18.66 2.81 13.14
N LEU A 65 -19.35 1.94 13.89
CA LEU A 65 -20.51 1.19 13.40
C LEU A 65 -21.60 2.12 12.85
N GLY A 66 -21.91 3.20 13.58
CA GLY A 66 -22.85 4.22 13.11
C GLY A 66 -22.41 4.92 11.83
N PHE A 67 -21.10 5.15 11.65
CA PHE A 67 -20.56 5.71 10.40
C PHE A 67 -20.68 4.75 9.22
N PHE A 68 -20.31 3.47 9.40
CA PHE A 68 -20.43 2.46 8.35
C PHE A 68 -21.88 2.20 7.95
N ALA A 69 -22.81 2.15 8.91
CA ALA A 69 -24.24 2.06 8.63
C ALA A 69 -24.75 3.27 7.83
N LYS A 70 -24.38 4.49 8.22
CA LYS A 70 -24.72 5.71 7.45
C LYS A 70 -24.13 5.73 6.04
N ALA A 71 -22.98 5.09 5.83
CA ALA A 71 -22.36 4.96 4.52
C ALA A 71 -23.04 3.89 3.63
N GLY A 72 -24.07 3.19 4.13
CA GLY A 72 -24.75 2.11 3.42
C GLY A 72 -23.93 0.82 3.33
N LEU A 73 -22.88 0.68 4.13
CA LEU A 73 -22.02 -0.50 4.16
C LEU A 73 -22.59 -1.52 5.17
N GLU A 74 -23.61 -2.27 4.73
CA GLU A 74 -24.25 -3.31 5.54
C GLU A 74 -23.79 -4.73 5.13
N PRO A 75 -23.44 -5.61 6.10
CA PRO A 75 -23.48 -5.40 7.55
C PRO A 75 -22.33 -4.54 8.10
N ALA A 76 -22.65 -3.51 8.88
CA ALA A 76 -21.65 -2.56 9.41
C ALA A 76 -20.51 -3.21 10.23
N PRO A 77 -20.75 -4.23 11.09
CA PRO A 77 -19.67 -4.90 11.82
C PRO A 77 -18.66 -5.60 10.92
N PHE A 78 -19.12 -6.16 9.79
CA PHE A 78 -18.23 -6.81 8.82
C PHE A 78 -17.29 -5.80 8.17
N PHE A 79 -17.83 -4.67 7.69
CA PHE A 79 -17.02 -3.63 7.06
C PHE A 79 -16.10 -2.91 8.04
N LEU A 80 -16.54 -2.71 9.29
CA LEU A 80 -15.67 -2.18 10.35
C LEU A 80 -14.49 -3.12 10.62
N GLY A 81 -14.75 -4.42 10.79
CA GLY A 81 -13.70 -5.42 10.98
C GLY A 81 -12.74 -5.49 9.80
N LEU A 82 -13.26 -5.45 8.58
CA LEU A 82 -12.45 -5.41 7.36
C LEU A 82 -11.58 -4.15 7.28
N ALA A 83 -12.15 -2.98 7.61
CA ALA A 83 -11.40 -1.73 7.64
C ALA A 83 -10.26 -1.78 8.67
N ILE A 84 -10.54 -2.24 9.90
CA ILE A 84 -9.51 -2.38 10.94
C ILE A 84 -8.40 -3.33 10.47
N LEU A 85 -8.76 -4.47 9.88
CA LEU A 85 -7.80 -5.44 9.36
C LEU A 85 -6.93 -4.84 8.26
N CYS A 86 -7.54 -4.24 7.23
CA CYS A 86 -6.81 -3.66 6.11
C CYS A 86 -5.91 -2.49 6.54
N GLU A 87 -6.40 -1.61 7.42
CA GLU A 87 -5.62 -0.48 7.94
C GLU A 87 -4.46 -0.94 8.82
N SER A 88 -4.68 -1.95 9.67
CA SER A 88 -3.61 -2.55 10.49
C SER A 88 -2.55 -3.24 9.62
N LEU A 89 -3.00 -3.94 8.58
CA LEU A 89 -2.10 -4.60 7.64
C LEU A 89 -1.27 -3.57 6.85
N ALA A 90 -1.93 -2.52 6.34
CA ALA A 90 -1.27 -1.42 5.65
C ALA A 90 -0.25 -0.73 6.55
N LEU A 91 -0.61 -0.46 7.83
CA LEU A 91 0.32 0.09 8.82
C LEU A 91 1.58 -0.77 8.96
N VAL A 92 1.43 -2.05 9.28
CA VAL A 92 2.59 -2.92 9.58
C VAL A 92 3.42 -3.14 8.31
N MET A 93 2.78 -3.45 7.18
CA MET A 93 3.48 -3.75 5.94
C MET A 93 4.17 -2.51 5.35
N LEU A 94 3.51 -1.35 5.34
CA LEU A 94 4.10 -0.11 4.83
C LEU A 94 5.10 0.50 5.80
N VAL A 95 5.06 0.27 7.11
CA VAL A 95 6.15 0.72 7.99
C VAL A 95 7.35 -0.22 7.88
N CYS A 96 7.13 -1.53 8.01
CA CYS A 96 8.22 -2.51 8.03
C CYS A 96 8.84 -2.81 6.67
N GLY A 97 8.15 -2.51 5.57
CA GLY A 97 8.64 -2.70 4.20
C GLY A 97 8.36 -4.09 3.64
N PHE A 98 7.30 -4.73 4.14
CA PHE A 98 6.88 -6.05 3.71
C PHE A 98 5.91 -5.96 2.55
N PHE A 99 6.12 -6.79 1.52
CA PHE A 99 5.29 -6.86 0.32
C PHE A 99 4.85 -5.48 -0.19
N THR A 100 5.77 -4.50 -0.19
CA THR A 100 5.46 -3.06 -0.34
C THR A 100 4.63 -2.79 -1.60
N ARG A 101 4.92 -3.51 -2.68
CA ARG A 101 4.14 -3.59 -3.92
C ARG A 101 2.64 -3.68 -3.65
N TRP A 102 2.23 -4.76 -2.99
CA TRP A 102 0.84 -5.11 -2.73
C TRP A 102 0.26 -4.33 -1.55
N ALA A 103 1.05 -4.09 -0.50
CA ALA A 103 0.63 -3.30 0.65
C ALA A 103 0.23 -1.86 0.26
N ALA A 104 0.95 -1.27 -0.68
CA ALA A 104 0.63 0.07 -1.17
C ALA A 104 -0.61 0.09 -2.08
N LEU A 105 -0.85 -0.98 -2.85
CA LEU A 105 -2.12 -1.14 -3.59
C LEU A 105 -3.31 -1.34 -2.65
N LEU A 106 -3.14 -2.14 -1.60
CA LEU A 106 -4.15 -2.29 -0.54
C LEU A 106 -4.49 -0.93 0.08
N SER A 107 -3.47 -0.14 0.44
CA SER A 107 -3.67 1.21 0.98
C SER A 107 -4.43 2.12 0.01
N ALA A 108 -4.09 2.12 -1.28
CA ALA A 108 -4.83 2.87 -2.29
C ALA A 108 -6.30 2.41 -2.39
N GLY A 109 -6.55 1.10 -2.36
CA GLY A 109 -7.90 0.54 -2.32
C GLY A 109 -8.71 0.98 -1.09
N CYS A 110 -8.08 0.99 0.09
CA CYS A 110 -8.70 1.51 1.31
C CYS A 110 -9.11 2.98 1.16
N MET A 111 -8.30 3.81 0.51
CA MET A 111 -8.62 5.21 0.27
C MET A 111 -9.83 5.38 -0.67
N VAL A 112 -10.00 4.51 -1.66
CA VAL A 112 -11.18 4.51 -2.53
C VAL A 112 -12.45 4.21 -1.73
N VAL A 113 -12.43 3.17 -0.89
CA VAL A 113 -13.58 2.82 -0.03
C VAL A 113 -13.88 3.93 0.98
N ALA A 114 -12.84 4.53 1.56
CA ALA A 114 -12.99 5.67 2.46
C ALA A 114 -13.60 6.89 1.76
N ALA A 115 -13.17 7.19 0.53
CA ALA A 115 -13.72 8.30 -0.25
C ALA A 115 -15.19 8.07 -0.59
N TYR A 116 -15.56 6.84 -0.97
CA TYR A 116 -16.96 6.44 -1.13
C TYR A 116 -17.77 6.66 0.16
N ALA A 117 -17.28 6.20 1.31
CA ALA A 117 -17.98 6.35 2.58
C ALA A 117 -18.18 7.82 2.97
N ILE A 118 -17.20 8.69 2.67
CA ILE A 118 -17.34 10.14 2.86
C ILE A 118 -18.39 10.72 1.92
N PHE A 119 -18.40 10.36 0.64
CA PHE A 119 -19.44 10.83 -0.28
C PHE A 119 -20.84 10.37 0.12
N ALA A 120 -20.97 9.12 0.58
CA ALA A 120 -22.24 8.57 1.04
C ALA A 120 -22.75 9.26 2.32
N THR A 121 -21.86 9.66 3.23
CA THR A 121 -22.25 10.21 4.54
C THR A 121 -22.30 11.73 4.60
N LYS A 122 -21.44 12.42 3.85
CA LYS A 122 -21.23 13.89 3.91
C LYS A 122 -21.49 14.59 2.57
N GLY A 123 -21.85 13.84 1.52
CA GLY A 123 -22.03 14.37 0.18
C GLY A 123 -20.72 14.64 -0.56
N VAL A 124 -20.84 15.12 -1.80
CA VAL A 124 -19.69 15.36 -2.69
C VAL A 124 -19.02 16.68 -2.32
N ASN A 125 -17.88 16.58 -1.62
CA ASN A 125 -17.03 17.72 -1.27
C ASN A 125 -15.56 17.40 -1.56
N TRP A 126 -14.83 18.37 -2.11
CA TRP A 126 -13.39 18.23 -2.32
C TRP A 126 -12.60 18.62 -1.06
N TYR A 127 -12.81 19.84 -0.57
CA TYR A 127 -12.00 20.44 0.49
C TYR A 127 -12.15 19.73 1.84
N TRP A 128 -11.03 19.31 2.42
CA TRP A 128 -11.02 18.46 3.62
C TRP A 128 -11.63 19.14 4.86
N ALA A 129 -11.46 20.45 5.04
CA ALA A 129 -11.97 21.14 6.23
C ALA A 129 -13.50 21.22 6.24
N LYS A 130 -14.13 21.02 5.08
CA LYS A 130 -15.59 20.87 4.92
C LYS A 130 -16.01 19.40 4.88
N GLY A 131 -15.13 18.48 5.27
CA GLY A 131 -15.38 17.03 5.25
C GLY A 131 -15.21 16.38 3.88
N GLY A 132 -14.46 16.99 2.96
CA GLY A 132 -14.19 16.44 1.62
C GLY A 132 -13.07 15.39 1.55
N VAL A 133 -12.81 14.90 0.33
CA VAL A 133 -11.93 13.75 0.06
C VAL A 133 -10.49 14.09 -0.33
N GLU A 134 -10.10 15.37 -0.36
CA GLU A 134 -8.78 15.84 -0.80
C GLU A 134 -7.60 15.03 -0.23
N TYR A 135 -7.55 14.81 1.09
CA TYR A 135 -6.48 14.02 1.70
C TYR A 135 -6.55 12.53 1.38
N LEU A 136 -7.74 11.97 1.16
CA LEU A 136 -7.90 10.57 0.77
C LEU A 136 -7.37 10.34 -0.64
N VAL A 137 -7.61 11.29 -1.54
CA VAL A 137 -7.08 11.25 -2.91
C VAL A 137 -5.56 11.41 -2.88
N LEU A 138 -5.03 12.37 -2.13
CA LEU A 138 -3.58 12.55 -1.97
C LEU A 138 -2.92 11.27 -1.43
N TRP A 139 -3.46 10.71 -0.34
CA TRP A 139 -2.94 9.48 0.24
C TRP A 139 -3.00 8.34 -0.77
N GLY A 140 -4.13 8.14 -1.44
CA GLY A 140 -4.28 7.11 -2.46
C GLY A 140 -3.26 7.22 -3.58
N LEU A 141 -3.03 8.43 -4.11
CA LEU A 141 -2.04 8.68 -5.17
C LEU A 141 -0.60 8.44 -4.68
N LEU A 142 -0.26 8.86 -3.46
CA LEU A 142 1.04 8.59 -2.86
C LEU A 142 1.25 7.08 -2.65
N SER A 143 0.22 6.36 -2.24
CA SER A 143 0.26 4.89 -2.14
C SER A 143 0.49 4.24 -3.52
N LEU A 144 -0.13 4.74 -4.58
CA LEU A 144 0.16 4.28 -5.95
C LEU A 144 1.58 4.62 -6.39
N ALA A 145 2.12 5.78 -6.00
CA ALA A 145 3.51 6.14 -6.29
C ALA A 145 4.51 5.21 -5.58
N VAL A 146 4.29 4.91 -4.29
CA VAL A 146 5.08 3.94 -3.50
C VAL A 146 5.01 2.56 -4.14
N SER A 147 3.81 2.15 -4.55
CA SER A 147 3.59 0.89 -5.27
C SER A 147 4.46 0.84 -6.54
N ALA A 148 4.31 1.82 -7.43
CA ALA A 148 5.06 1.87 -8.68
C ALA A 148 6.59 1.91 -8.49
N ASP A 149 7.07 2.64 -7.49
CA ASP A 149 8.49 2.66 -7.11
C ASP A 149 8.98 1.28 -6.63
N ALA A 150 8.21 0.57 -5.80
CA ALA A 150 8.53 -0.78 -5.36
C ALA A 150 8.58 -1.80 -6.52
N TRP A 151 7.78 -1.60 -7.57
CA TRP A 151 7.91 -2.38 -8.81
C TRP A 151 9.18 -2.04 -9.59
N ARG A 152 9.53 -0.75 -9.71
CA ARG A 152 10.73 -0.29 -10.43
C ARG A 152 12.04 -0.69 -9.77
N ARG A 153 12.08 -0.80 -8.43
CA ARG A 153 13.30 -1.18 -7.67
C ARG A 153 13.56 -2.68 -7.62
N SER A 154 12.62 -3.47 -8.09
CA SER A 154 12.79 -4.92 -8.16
C SER A 154 12.52 -5.44 -9.58
N PRO A 155 13.17 -4.87 -10.62
CA PRO A 155 12.98 -5.33 -11.98
C PRO A 155 13.92 -6.52 -12.25
N ARG A 156 13.32 -7.71 -12.27
CA ARG A 156 13.86 -8.96 -12.85
C ARG A 156 15.07 -9.59 -12.15
#